data_AF-A0A1C7ELP6-F1
#
_entry.id   AF-A0A1C7ELP6-F1
#
_cell.length_a   1.000
_cell.length_b   1.000
_cell.length_c   1.000
_cell.angle_alpha   90.00
_cell.angle_beta   90.00
_cell.angle_gamma   90.00
#
_symmetry.space_group_name_H-M   'P 1'
#
loop_
_entity.id
_entity.type
_entity.pdbx_description
1 polymer ?
#
loop_
_entity_poly.entity_id
_entity_poly.type
_entity_poly.pdbx_seq_one_letter_code
_entity_poly.pdbx_strand_id
1 'polypeptide(L)'
;MNEIFDILPYFLLMLVRLTSFFLLAPVFSMRGVPTQFKVGIAAFLAFVAVSTLPIGETILLDSSYFLLIIKELATGLALGFTAALVLYTVQIAGAFIDFQMGFSMANVLDPQTGAQVPIIGHFKYMMALLFLLTVNGHHLMLDGVMQSLRVFPVERLAISVEAGDIAQFMTSLFVEMFMIALQIALPIVGALFLVDIALGILAKTVPQLNIFAVGLPLKIFVGFIMLFLTMPVFFYILQILFEKLLVSMAQLISLLGGT
;
A
#
# COMPACT_ATOMS: atom_id res chain seq x y z
N MET A 1 4.26 -1.61 42.48
CA MET A 1 5.51 -1.29 41.77
C MET A 1 5.87 -2.41 40.78
N ASN A 2 5.70 -3.69 41.13
CA ASN A 2 5.96 -4.82 40.23
C ASN A 2 5.05 -4.86 38.98
N GLU A 3 3.76 -4.54 39.12
CA GLU A 3 2.83 -4.56 37.97
C GLU A 3 3.24 -3.63 36.80
N ILE A 4 3.87 -2.49 37.09
CA ILE A 4 4.36 -1.58 36.04
C ILE A 4 5.52 -2.21 35.27
N PHE A 5 6.40 -2.93 35.96
CA PHE A 5 7.53 -3.63 35.34
C PHE A 5 7.06 -4.83 34.49
N ASP A 6 5.95 -5.46 34.85
CA ASP A 6 5.39 -6.58 34.08
C ASP A 6 4.64 -6.09 32.83
N ILE A 7 4.04 -4.89 32.87
CA ILE A 7 3.29 -4.30 31.75
C ILE A 7 4.22 -3.66 30.70
N LEU A 8 5.37 -3.13 31.12
CA LEU A 8 6.27 -2.36 30.26
C LEU A 8 6.77 -3.16 29.02
N PRO A 9 7.20 -4.43 29.12
CA PRO A 9 7.61 -5.22 27.96
C PRO A 9 6.49 -5.40 26.93
N TYR A 10 5.26 -5.66 27.39
CA TYR A 10 4.09 -5.77 26.52
C TYR A 10 3.82 -4.47 25.78
N PHE A 11 3.82 -3.34 26.49
CA PHE A 11 3.63 -2.03 25.89
C PHE A 11 4.67 -1.74 24.81
N LEU A 12 5.94 -2.02 25.07
CA LEU A 12 7.02 -1.79 24.11
C LEU A 12 6.88 -2.68 22.86
N LEU A 13 6.54 -3.96 23.01
CA LEU A 13 6.32 -4.86 21.86
C LEU A 13 5.13 -4.42 21.01
N MET A 14 4.00 -4.08 21.64
CA MET A 14 2.81 -3.56 20.93
C MET A 14 3.13 -2.23 20.22
N LEU A 15 3.91 -1.36 20.86
CA LEU A 15 4.40 -0.12 20.26
C LEU A 15 5.25 -0.40 19.01
N VAL A 16 6.16 -1.38 19.05
CA VAL A 16 6.97 -1.76 17.88
C VAL A 16 6.10 -2.24 16.71
N ARG A 17 5.11 -3.10 16.95
CA ARG A 17 4.19 -3.56 15.88
C ARG A 17 3.38 -2.40 15.30
N LEU A 18 2.82 -1.54 16.15
CA LEU A 18 1.97 -0.44 15.70
C LEU A 18 2.78 0.63 14.97
N THR A 19 3.93 1.04 15.51
CA THR A 19 4.81 2.01 14.85
C THR A 19 5.27 1.51 13.49
N SER A 20 5.69 0.25 13.38
CA SER A 20 6.12 -0.33 12.11
C SER A 20 4.99 -0.47 11.09
N PHE A 21 3.76 -0.77 11.53
CA PHE A 21 2.57 -0.68 10.70
C PHE A 21 2.35 0.74 10.16
N PHE A 22 2.37 1.76 11.02
CA PHE A 22 2.15 3.16 10.63
C PHE A 22 3.25 3.75 9.72
N LEU A 23 4.43 3.14 9.66
CA LEU A 23 5.47 3.53 8.71
C LEU A 23 5.03 3.28 7.26
N LEU A 24 4.26 2.23 7.01
CA LEU A 24 3.86 1.82 5.66
C LEU A 24 2.38 2.06 5.37
N ALA A 25 1.52 1.98 6.39
CA ALA A 25 0.08 2.11 6.24
C ALA A 25 -0.30 3.41 5.50
N PRO A 26 -1.06 3.31 4.39
CA PRO A 26 -1.66 4.44 3.70
C PRO A 26 -2.29 5.48 4.63
N VAL A 27 -2.38 6.73 4.19
CA VAL A 27 -2.80 7.91 4.98
C VAL A 27 -1.77 8.34 6.03
N PHE A 28 -1.23 7.40 6.82
CA PHE A 28 -0.30 7.71 7.91
C PHE A 28 1.17 7.82 7.43
N SER A 29 1.52 7.09 6.38
CA SER A 29 2.86 7.08 5.80
C SER A 29 3.17 8.31 4.92
N MET A 30 2.20 9.20 4.67
CA MET A 30 2.40 10.43 3.90
C MET A 30 3.46 11.34 4.57
N ARG A 31 4.34 11.97 3.77
CA ARG A 31 5.39 12.86 4.31
C ARG A 31 4.82 14.12 4.99
N GLY A 32 3.60 14.52 4.67
CA GLY A 32 2.90 15.60 5.37
C GLY A 32 2.52 15.29 6.82
N VAL A 33 2.60 14.02 7.25
CA VAL A 33 2.31 13.60 8.62
C VAL A 33 3.62 13.56 9.42
N PRO A 34 3.79 14.43 10.45
CA PRO A 34 4.99 14.45 11.27
C PRO A 34 5.27 13.08 11.92
N THR A 35 6.54 12.69 11.98
CA THR A 35 6.95 11.43 12.63
C THR A 35 6.51 11.37 14.10
N GLN A 36 6.50 12.51 14.79
CA GLN A 36 6.01 12.63 16.17
C GLN A 36 4.53 12.22 16.29
N PHE A 37 3.69 12.59 15.32
CA PHE A 37 2.28 12.22 15.31
C PHE A 37 2.11 10.71 15.13
N LYS A 38 2.88 10.10 14.21
CA LYS A 38 2.85 8.65 13.97
C LYS A 38 3.25 7.86 15.22
N VAL A 39 4.31 8.26 15.89
CA VAL A 39 4.75 7.62 17.14
C VAL A 39 3.74 7.86 18.26
N GLY A 40 3.18 9.07 18.35
CA GLY A 40 2.17 9.42 19.35
C GLY A 40 0.90 8.60 19.22
N ILE A 41 0.34 8.45 18.01
CA ILE A 41 -0.86 7.63 17.79
C ILE A 41 -0.57 6.14 18.00
N ALA A 42 0.59 5.65 17.60
CA ALA A 42 1.02 4.28 17.86
C ALA A 42 1.14 4.00 19.37
N ALA A 43 1.72 4.93 20.13
CA ALA A 43 1.83 4.82 21.58
C ALA A 43 0.48 4.89 22.29
N PHE A 44 -0.41 5.77 21.84
CA PHE A 44 -1.77 5.84 22.35
C PHE A 44 -2.52 4.52 22.11
N LEU A 45 -2.46 3.98 20.90
CA LEU A 45 -3.10 2.70 20.57
C LEU A 45 -2.45 1.52 21.31
N ALA A 46 -1.13 1.52 21.49
CA ALA A 46 -0.44 0.51 22.30
C ALA A 46 -0.91 0.54 23.76
N PHE A 47 -1.08 1.74 24.32
CA PHE A 47 -1.59 1.90 25.68
C PHE A 47 -3.03 1.38 25.83
N VAL A 48 -3.89 1.67 24.87
CA VAL A 48 -5.26 1.12 24.81
C VAL A 48 -5.24 -0.40 24.64
N ALA A 49 -4.36 -0.94 23.79
CA ALA A 49 -4.22 -2.37 23.56
C ALA A 49 -3.81 -3.12 24.82
N VAL A 50 -2.78 -2.63 25.52
CA VAL A 50 -2.31 -3.20 26.79
C VAL A 50 -3.41 -3.20 27.86
N SER A 51 -4.26 -2.17 27.88
CA SER A 51 -5.35 -2.06 28.86
C SER A 51 -6.54 -2.97 28.55
N THR A 52 -6.65 -3.49 27.32
CA THR A 52 -7.82 -4.24 26.84
C THR A 52 -7.53 -5.70 26.52
N LEU A 53 -6.27 -6.05 26.27
CA LEU A 53 -5.84 -7.40 25.96
C LEU A 53 -5.38 -8.14 27.22
N PRO A 54 -5.69 -9.44 27.35
CA PRO A 54 -5.21 -10.21 28.48
C PRO A 54 -3.69 -10.30 28.44
N ILE A 55 -3.05 -9.87 29.52
CA ILE A 55 -1.62 -10.04 29.75
C ILE A 55 -1.43 -11.47 30.26
N GLY A 56 -0.60 -12.25 29.55
CA GLY A 56 -0.29 -13.64 29.87
C GLY A 56 0.84 -13.76 30.88
N GLU A 57 1.81 -14.61 30.57
CA GLU A 57 3.00 -14.82 31.41
C GLU A 57 3.95 -13.61 31.37
N THR A 58 4.64 -13.34 32.48
CA THR A 58 5.63 -12.26 32.56
C THR A 58 6.73 -12.46 31.50
N ILE A 59 6.90 -11.49 30.61
CA ILE A 59 7.95 -11.51 29.60
C ILE A 59 9.28 -11.13 30.26
N LEU A 60 10.25 -12.04 30.22
CA LEU A 60 11.60 -11.79 30.73
C LEU A 60 12.41 -10.97 29.73
N LEU A 61 13.19 -10.01 30.22
CA LEU A 61 14.08 -9.16 29.42
C LEU A 61 15.42 -9.86 29.15
N ASP A 62 15.37 -10.96 28.40
CA ASP A 62 16.54 -11.75 28.01
C ASP A 62 16.80 -11.68 26.49
N SER A 63 17.62 -12.59 25.94
CA SER A 63 17.88 -12.67 24.50
C SER A 63 16.64 -13.03 23.68
N SER A 64 15.64 -13.68 24.28
CA SER A 64 14.38 -14.03 23.62
C SER A 64 13.52 -12.79 23.38
N TYR A 65 13.61 -11.79 24.25
CA TYR A 65 12.94 -10.50 24.06
C TYR A 65 13.40 -9.76 22.79
N PHE A 66 14.69 -9.85 22.45
CA PHE A 66 15.19 -9.26 21.21
C PHE A 66 14.58 -9.93 19.96
N LEU A 67 14.38 -11.25 19.99
CA LEU A 67 13.70 -11.97 18.92
C LEU A 67 12.23 -11.55 18.82
N LEU A 68 11.56 -11.30 19.95
CA LEU A 68 10.20 -10.77 19.96
C LEU A 68 10.13 -9.40 19.28
N ILE A 69 11.06 -8.48 19.57
CA ILE A 69 11.11 -7.17 18.89
C ILE A 69 11.21 -7.33 17.37
N ILE A 70 12.10 -8.21 16.88
CA ILE A 70 12.26 -8.46 15.44
C ILE A 70 10.96 -9.00 14.83
N LYS A 71 10.32 -9.95 15.51
CA LYS A 71 9.05 -10.56 15.09
C LYS A 71 7.92 -9.53 15.04
N GLU A 72 7.79 -8.67 16.04
CA GLU A 72 6.79 -7.60 16.09
C GLU A 72 7.02 -6.54 15.00
N LEU A 73 8.28 -6.18 14.75
CA LEU A 73 8.69 -5.29 13.66
C LEU A 73 8.32 -5.90 12.30
N ALA A 74 8.66 -7.17 12.06
CA ALA A 74 8.35 -7.86 10.82
C ALA A 74 6.83 -7.98 10.59
N THR A 75 6.07 -8.29 11.64
CA THR A 75 4.61 -8.39 11.60
C THR A 75 3.95 -7.06 11.23
N GLY A 76 4.34 -5.97 11.91
CA GLY A 76 3.79 -4.65 11.62
C GLY A 76 4.15 -4.17 10.22
N LEU A 77 5.40 -4.41 9.77
CA LEU A 77 5.81 -4.13 8.39
C LEU A 77 5.01 -4.95 7.37
N ALA A 78 4.78 -6.24 7.60
CA ALA A 78 4.02 -7.09 6.68
C ALA A 78 2.56 -6.63 6.55
N LEU A 79 1.91 -6.29 7.67
CA LEU A 79 0.55 -5.73 7.68
C LEU A 79 0.49 -4.36 6.98
N GLY A 80 1.43 -3.48 7.28
CA GLY A 80 1.51 -2.16 6.68
C GLY A 80 1.79 -2.23 5.17
N PHE A 81 2.65 -3.14 4.75
CA PHE A 81 2.95 -3.41 3.34
C PHE A 81 1.75 -3.96 2.60
N THR A 82 1.05 -4.94 3.17
CA THR A 82 -0.22 -5.48 2.63
C THR A 82 -1.22 -4.37 2.38
N ALA A 83 -1.36 -3.45 3.33
CA ALA A 83 -2.27 -2.33 3.19
C ALA A 83 -1.78 -1.30 2.15
N ALA A 84 -0.46 -1.08 2.05
CA ALA A 84 0.15 -0.17 1.07
C ALA A 84 0.03 -0.68 -0.38
N LEU A 85 0.08 -2.00 -0.60
CA LEU A 85 0.02 -2.62 -1.92
C LEU A 85 -1.21 -2.21 -2.73
N VAL A 86 -2.36 -2.00 -2.09
CA VAL A 86 -3.58 -1.56 -2.77
C VAL A 86 -3.44 -0.18 -3.40
N LEU A 87 -2.81 0.76 -2.69
CA LEU A 87 -2.60 2.10 -3.20
C LEU A 87 -1.45 2.12 -4.22
N TYR A 88 -0.41 1.30 -4.02
CA TYR A 88 0.66 1.13 -4.99
C TYR A 88 0.19 0.49 -6.30
N THR A 89 -0.80 -0.41 -6.25
CA THR A 89 -1.46 -0.96 -7.45
C THR A 89 -1.98 0.14 -8.36
N VAL A 90 -2.70 1.11 -7.76
CA VAL A 90 -3.25 2.27 -8.47
C VAL A 90 -2.13 3.17 -9.02
N GLN A 91 -1.08 3.38 -8.23
CA GLN A 91 0.06 4.21 -8.64
C GLN A 91 0.83 3.59 -9.81
N ILE A 92 1.08 2.28 -9.77
CA ILE A 92 1.74 1.53 -10.85
C ILE A 92 0.89 1.58 -12.13
N ALA A 93 -0.42 1.39 -12.02
CA ALA A 93 -1.33 1.52 -13.15
C ALA A 93 -1.22 2.90 -13.82
N GLY A 94 -1.20 3.96 -13.02
CA GLY A 94 -1.03 5.32 -13.53
C GLY A 94 0.36 5.55 -14.11
N ALA A 95 1.42 4.95 -13.56
CA ALA A 95 2.77 5.04 -14.13
C ALA A 95 2.85 4.46 -15.55
N PHE A 96 2.17 3.34 -15.82
CA PHE A 96 2.06 2.80 -17.18
C PHE A 96 1.33 3.75 -18.13
N ILE A 97 0.26 4.39 -17.65
CA ILE A 97 -0.49 5.37 -18.44
C ILE A 97 0.35 6.62 -18.72
N ASP A 98 1.06 7.14 -17.73
CA ASP A 98 1.96 8.30 -17.86
C ASP A 98 3.08 8.03 -18.87
N PHE A 99 3.69 6.84 -18.76
CA PHE A 99 4.71 6.39 -19.70
C PHE A 99 4.17 6.38 -21.13
N GLN A 100 2.98 5.81 -21.32
CA GLN A 100 2.37 5.70 -22.63
C GLN A 100 1.87 7.05 -23.17
N MET A 101 1.39 7.96 -22.32
CA MET A 101 0.99 9.33 -22.72
C MET A 101 2.19 10.20 -23.11
N GLY A 102 3.40 9.82 -22.72
CA GLY A 102 4.63 10.59 -22.96
C GLY A 102 4.97 11.58 -21.85
N PHE A 103 4.28 11.53 -20.71
CA PHE A 103 4.59 12.34 -19.53
C PHE A 103 5.86 11.89 -18.81
N SER A 104 6.37 10.69 -19.10
CA SER A 104 7.66 10.23 -18.60
C SER A 104 8.84 11.15 -18.96
N MET A 105 8.74 11.90 -20.06
CA MET A 105 9.74 12.92 -20.43
C MET A 105 9.59 14.24 -19.66
N ALA A 106 8.43 14.46 -19.03
CA ALA A 106 8.07 15.68 -18.30
C ALA A 106 7.90 15.43 -16.78
N ASN A 107 8.47 14.32 -16.27
CA ASN A 107 8.31 13.90 -14.88
C ASN A 107 8.56 15.05 -13.90
N VAL A 108 7.55 15.33 -13.06
CA VAL A 108 7.66 16.31 -11.99
C VAL A 108 8.30 15.64 -10.78
N LEU A 109 9.34 16.27 -10.23
CA LEU A 109 9.90 15.87 -8.96
C LEU A 109 8.87 16.16 -7.87
N ASP A 110 8.45 15.12 -7.17
CA ASP A 110 7.58 15.28 -6.01
C ASP A 110 8.38 15.90 -4.86
N PRO A 111 8.00 17.10 -4.36
CA PRO A 111 8.67 17.76 -3.25
C PRO A 111 8.61 16.94 -1.97
N GLN A 112 7.60 16.07 -1.87
CA GLN A 112 7.52 15.11 -0.79
C GLN A 112 8.62 14.10 -1.00
N THR A 113 8.58 13.22 -2.00
CA THR A 113 9.50 12.06 -2.08
C THR A 113 10.93 12.36 -2.57
N GLY A 114 11.14 13.48 -3.26
CA GLY A 114 12.37 13.77 -4.01
C GLY A 114 12.54 12.88 -5.25
N ALA A 115 11.53 12.07 -5.56
CA ALA A 115 11.51 11.17 -6.71
C ALA A 115 10.67 11.78 -7.84
N GLN A 116 10.94 11.33 -9.06
CA GLN A 116 10.07 11.62 -10.20
C GLN A 116 8.76 10.87 -10.01
N VAL A 117 7.67 11.60 -9.82
CA VAL A 117 6.35 11.00 -9.62
C VAL A 117 5.52 11.13 -10.91
N PRO A 118 4.98 10.01 -11.42
CA PRO A 118 4.07 10.04 -12.57
C PRO A 118 2.82 10.86 -12.27
N ILE A 119 2.43 11.77 -13.17
CA ILE A 119 1.35 12.75 -12.96
C ILE A 119 -0.01 12.06 -12.82
N ILE A 120 -0.38 11.20 -13.77
CA ILE A 120 -1.61 10.41 -13.74
C ILE A 120 -1.58 9.39 -12.60
N GLY A 121 -0.42 8.79 -12.33
CA GLY A 121 -0.18 7.95 -11.15
C GLY A 121 -0.53 8.66 -9.85
N HIS A 122 -0.02 9.86 -9.64
CA HIS A 122 -0.30 10.66 -8.46
C HIS A 122 -1.76 11.09 -8.38
N PHE A 123 -2.35 11.52 -9.49
CA PHE A 123 -3.76 11.88 -9.56
C PHE A 123 -4.66 10.71 -9.13
N LYS A 124 -4.48 9.52 -9.71
CA LYS A 124 -5.25 8.33 -9.35
C LYS A 124 -4.99 7.88 -7.90
N TYR A 125 -3.75 7.97 -7.43
CA TYR A 125 -3.39 7.68 -6.03
C TYR A 125 -4.16 8.58 -5.06
N MET A 126 -4.21 9.90 -5.32
CA MET A 126 -4.98 10.84 -4.51
C MET A 126 -6.48 10.52 -4.52
N MET A 127 -7.05 10.15 -5.66
CA MET A 127 -8.45 9.71 -5.73
C MET A 127 -8.70 8.43 -4.92
N ALA A 128 -7.81 7.45 -5.00
CA ALA A 128 -7.90 6.21 -4.24
C ALA A 128 -7.80 6.48 -2.72
N LEU A 129 -6.94 7.41 -2.31
CA LEU A 129 -6.79 7.82 -0.92
C LEU A 129 -8.04 8.55 -0.41
N LEU A 130 -8.63 9.45 -1.19
CA LEU A 130 -9.90 10.10 -0.82
C LEU A 130 -11.05 9.09 -0.73
N PHE A 131 -11.08 8.12 -1.65
CA PHE A 131 -12.05 7.03 -1.61
C PHE A 131 -11.88 6.19 -0.33
N LEU A 132 -10.64 5.82 0.03
CA LEU A 132 -10.30 5.14 1.29
C LEU A 132 -10.89 5.85 2.50
N LEU A 133 -10.71 7.17 2.58
CA LEU A 133 -11.23 7.97 3.68
C LEU A 133 -12.77 8.00 3.69
N THR A 134 -13.39 8.11 2.51
CA THR A 134 -14.85 8.14 2.36
C THR A 134 -15.52 6.85 2.82
N VAL A 135 -14.90 5.70 2.56
CA VAL A 135 -15.42 4.37 2.97
C VAL A 135 -14.95 3.92 4.34
N ASN A 136 -14.29 4.81 5.12
CA ASN A 136 -13.67 4.47 6.40
C ASN A 136 -12.63 3.33 6.32
N GLY A 137 -11.96 3.17 5.19
CA GLY A 137 -10.92 2.16 4.99
C GLY A 137 -9.79 2.25 6.01
N HIS A 138 -9.48 3.46 6.47
CA HIS A 138 -8.49 3.70 7.52
C HIS A 138 -8.90 3.11 8.88
N HIS A 139 -10.21 3.10 9.22
CA HIS A 139 -10.70 2.43 10.42
C HIS A 139 -10.52 0.91 10.30
N LEU A 140 -10.85 0.34 9.14
CA LEU A 140 -10.71 -1.10 8.90
C LEU A 140 -9.24 -1.56 8.97
N MET A 141 -8.31 -0.72 8.51
CA MET A 141 -6.87 -0.96 8.64
C MET A 141 -6.43 -0.96 10.11
N LEU A 142 -6.96 -0.04 10.92
CA LEU A 142 -6.71 0.01 12.37
C LEU A 142 -7.31 -1.22 13.07
N ASP A 143 -8.53 -1.61 12.72
CA ASP A 143 -9.18 -2.80 13.25
C ASP A 143 -8.35 -4.05 12.90
N GLY A 144 -7.83 -4.15 11.67
CA GLY A 144 -6.96 -5.24 11.25
C GLY A 144 -5.67 -5.35 12.08
N VAL A 145 -4.95 -4.24 12.31
CA VAL A 145 -3.73 -4.30 13.13
C VAL A 145 -4.05 -4.59 14.59
N MET A 146 -5.17 -4.10 15.14
CA MET A 146 -5.60 -4.42 16.50
C MET A 146 -6.06 -5.88 16.65
N GLN A 147 -6.73 -6.43 15.63
CA GLN A 147 -7.09 -7.85 15.56
C GLN A 147 -5.83 -8.73 15.54
N SER A 148 -4.76 -8.29 14.88
CA SER A 148 -3.49 -9.03 14.86
C SER A 148 -2.92 -9.26 16.27
N LEU A 149 -3.11 -8.31 17.19
CA LEU A 149 -2.64 -8.44 18.58
C LEU A 149 -3.42 -9.49 19.38
N ARG A 150 -4.66 -9.79 18.97
CA ARG A 150 -5.50 -10.84 19.57
C ARG A 150 -5.17 -12.23 19.02
N VAL A 151 -5.04 -12.33 17.69
CA VAL A 151 -4.81 -13.61 17.01
C VAL A 151 -3.36 -14.06 17.14
N PHE A 152 -2.43 -13.10 17.09
CA PHE A 152 -1.00 -13.33 17.21
C PHE A 152 -0.42 -12.49 18.37
N PRO A 153 -0.57 -12.98 19.61
CA PRO A 153 -0.11 -12.28 20.81
C PRO A 153 1.40 -11.97 20.79
N VAL A 154 1.79 -10.94 21.52
CA VAL A 154 3.17 -10.42 21.49
C VAL A 154 4.16 -11.30 22.25
N GLU A 155 3.69 -12.10 23.21
CA GLU A 155 4.50 -12.98 24.05
C GLU A 155 4.94 -14.27 23.33
N ARG A 156 4.26 -14.65 22.25
CA ARG A 156 4.57 -15.90 21.51
C ARG A 156 5.63 -15.65 20.44
N LEU A 157 6.76 -16.36 20.52
CA LEU A 157 7.78 -16.40 19.47
C LEU A 157 7.40 -17.28 18.28
N ALA A 158 6.53 -18.28 18.51
CA ALA A 158 6.18 -19.25 17.49
C ALA A 158 5.35 -18.61 16.39
N ILE A 159 5.98 -18.34 15.24
CA ILE A 159 5.27 -18.29 13.96
C ILE A 159 4.96 -19.75 13.65
N SER A 160 3.72 -20.16 13.87
CA SER A 160 3.21 -21.54 13.70
C SER A 160 3.21 -22.02 12.25
N VAL A 161 3.74 -21.22 11.33
CA VAL A 161 3.71 -21.44 9.89
C VAL A 161 5.14 -21.46 9.36
N GLU A 162 5.43 -22.40 8.46
CA GLU A 162 6.70 -22.42 7.76
C GLU A 162 6.87 -21.09 7.02
N ALA A 163 8.02 -20.42 7.18
CA ALA A 163 8.27 -19.13 6.53
C ALA A 163 8.00 -19.12 5.01
N GLY A 164 7.97 -20.30 4.38
CA GLY A 164 7.55 -20.53 3.01
C GLY A 164 6.13 -20.06 2.70
N ASP A 165 5.15 -20.29 3.58
CA ASP A 165 3.74 -19.96 3.29
C ASP A 165 3.49 -18.45 3.31
N ILE A 166 4.14 -17.72 4.23
CA ILE A 166 4.07 -16.25 4.29
C ILE A 166 4.74 -15.64 3.06
N ALA A 167 5.92 -16.14 2.69
CA ALA A 167 6.63 -15.67 1.50
C ALA A 167 5.84 -15.96 0.21
N GLN A 168 5.21 -17.13 0.12
CA GLN A 168 4.34 -17.50 -0.99
C GLN A 168 3.11 -16.59 -1.04
N PHE A 169 2.44 -16.36 0.09
CA PHE A 169 1.30 -15.46 0.18
C PHE A 169 1.66 -14.02 -0.26
N MET A 170 2.76 -13.46 0.24
CA MET A 170 3.24 -12.14 -0.16
C MET A 170 3.55 -12.06 -1.65
N THR A 171 4.17 -13.11 -2.21
CA THR A 171 4.50 -13.18 -3.64
C THR A 171 3.24 -13.26 -4.49
N SER A 172 2.29 -14.12 -4.13
CA SER A 172 0.99 -14.25 -4.80
C SER A 172 0.20 -12.95 -4.77
N LEU A 173 0.16 -12.29 -3.60
CA LEU A 173 -0.50 -10.99 -3.44
C LEU A 173 0.16 -9.93 -4.33
N PHE A 174 1.49 -9.88 -4.37
CA PHE A 174 2.22 -8.95 -5.25
C PHE A 174 1.89 -9.18 -6.73
N VAL A 175 1.90 -10.44 -7.18
CA VAL A 175 1.57 -10.80 -8.57
C VAL A 175 0.13 -10.39 -8.91
N GLU A 176 -0.83 -10.68 -8.02
CA GLU A 176 -2.23 -10.31 -8.21
C GLU A 176 -2.41 -8.80 -8.31
N MET A 177 -1.79 -8.04 -7.40
CA MET A 177 -1.82 -6.58 -7.37
C MET A 177 -1.20 -5.98 -8.64
N PHE A 178 -0.08 -6.53 -9.11
CA PHE A 178 0.53 -6.14 -10.37
C PHE A 178 -0.38 -6.42 -11.58
N MET A 179 -1.07 -7.57 -11.61
CA MET A 179 -2.03 -7.90 -12.65
C MET A 179 -3.22 -6.92 -12.66
N ILE A 180 -3.75 -6.55 -11.50
CA ILE A 180 -4.82 -5.54 -11.39
C ILE A 180 -4.31 -4.17 -11.88
N ALA A 181 -3.07 -3.79 -11.55
CA ALA A 181 -2.47 -2.55 -12.03
C ALA A 181 -2.43 -2.50 -13.57
N LEU A 182 -2.02 -3.61 -14.20
CA LEU A 182 -2.06 -3.74 -15.66
C LEU A 182 -3.49 -3.64 -16.19
N GLN A 183 -4.46 -4.33 -15.59
CA GLN A 183 -5.87 -4.28 -16.02
C GLN A 183 -6.44 -2.86 -15.98
N ILE A 184 -6.10 -2.06 -14.95
CA ILE A 184 -6.50 -0.65 -14.86
C ILE A 184 -5.85 0.18 -15.98
N ALA A 185 -4.60 -0.11 -16.35
CA ALA A 185 -3.86 0.64 -17.36
C ALA A 185 -4.24 0.25 -18.80
N LEU A 186 -4.53 -1.03 -19.05
CA LEU A 186 -4.76 -1.64 -20.36
C LEU A 186 -5.72 -0.88 -21.28
N PRO A 187 -6.93 -0.46 -20.86
CA PRO A 187 -7.85 0.21 -21.79
C PRO A 187 -7.27 1.53 -22.33
N ILE A 188 -6.54 2.27 -21.50
CA ILE A 188 -5.94 3.56 -21.88
C ILE A 188 -4.66 3.31 -22.69
N VAL A 189 -3.78 2.44 -22.18
CA VAL A 189 -2.51 2.10 -22.83
C VAL A 189 -2.76 1.49 -24.21
N GLY A 190 -3.75 0.60 -24.35
CA GLY A 190 -4.14 -0.01 -25.62
C GLY A 190 -4.66 1.01 -26.64
N ALA A 191 -5.50 1.96 -26.20
CA ALA A 191 -5.95 3.04 -27.09
C ALA A 191 -4.78 3.92 -27.56
N LEU A 192 -3.86 4.28 -26.65
CA LEU A 192 -2.67 5.06 -26.99
C LEU A 192 -1.68 4.29 -27.86
N PHE A 193 -1.62 2.97 -27.73
CA PHE A 193 -0.83 2.11 -28.61
C PHE A 193 -1.37 2.14 -30.04
N LEU A 194 -2.70 2.14 -30.22
CA LEU A 194 -3.31 2.34 -31.54
C LEU A 194 -2.99 3.74 -32.12
N VAL A 195 -2.94 4.77 -31.25
CA VAL A 195 -2.48 6.10 -31.66
C VAL A 195 -1.02 6.06 -32.13
N ASP A 196 -0.14 5.33 -31.46
CA ASP A 196 1.26 5.18 -31.89
C ASP A 196 1.37 4.48 -33.25
N ILE A 197 0.56 3.46 -33.51
CA ILE A 197 0.49 2.81 -34.83
C ILE A 197 0.03 3.81 -35.90
N ALA A 198 -1.03 4.58 -35.61
CA ALA A 198 -1.55 5.58 -36.54
C ALA A 198 -0.49 6.67 -36.84
N LEU A 199 0.19 7.17 -35.82
CA LEU A 199 1.28 8.14 -35.97
C LEU A 199 2.47 7.55 -36.74
N GLY A 200 2.81 6.27 -36.53
CA GLY A 200 3.86 5.59 -37.27
C GLY A 200 3.54 5.41 -38.76
N ILE A 201 2.27 5.18 -39.11
CA ILE A 201 1.83 5.15 -40.51
C ILE A 201 1.92 6.56 -41.12
N LEU A 202 1.47 7.59 -40.39
CA LEU A 202 1.54 9.00 -40.81
C LEU A 202 2.98 9.46 -41.02
N ALA A 203 3.90 9.06 -40.13
CA ALA A 203 5.34 9.32 -40.26
C ALA A 203 5.90 8.85 -41.60
N LYS A 204 5.47 7.67 -42.06
CA LYS A 204 5.89 7.08 -43.32
C LYS A 204 5.25 7.78 -44.52
N THR A 205 4.00 8.22 -44.41
CA THR A 205 3.27 8.86 -45.51
C THR A 205 3.61 10.34 -45.67
N VAL A 206 3.88 11.05 -44.59
CA VAL A 206 4.23 12.48 -44.57
C VAL A 206 5.55 12.67 -43.79
N PRO A 207 6.71 12.35 -44.40
CA PRO A 207 8.01 12.36 -43.71
C PRO A 207 8.49 13.75 -43.30
N GLN A 208 7.87 14.82 -43.85
CA GLN A 208 8.16 16.21 -43.48
C GLN A 208 7.53 16.61 -42.14
N LEU A 209 6.61 15.79 -41.61
CA LEU A 209 5.89 16.07 -40.38
C LEU A 209 6.73 15.66 -39.16
N ASN A 210 6.96 16.61 -38.24
CA ASN A 210 7.59 16.30 -36.97
C ASN A 210 6.60 15.56 -36.06
N ILE A 211 6.71 14.23 -36.00
CA ILE A 211 5.80 13.37 -35.26
C ILE A 211 5.85 13.66 -33.76
N PHE A 212 6.97 14.14 -33.21
CA PHE A 212 7.01 14.54 -31.80
C PHE A 212 6.16 15.78 -31.53
N ALA A 213 6.14 16.73 -32.45
CA ALA A 213 5.35 17.96 -32.31
C ALA A 213 3.84 17.71 -32.39
N VAL A 214 3.40 16.73 -33.17
CA VAL A 214 1.97 16.41 -33.35
C VAL A 214 1.51 15.26 -32.44
N GLY A 215 2.37 14.26 -32.26
CA GLY A 215 2.05 13.02 -31.57
C GLY A 215 1.83 13.20 -30.08
N LEU A 216 2.69 13.97 -29.39
CA LEU A 216 2.55 14.18 -27.95
C LEU A 216 1.23 14.90 -27.59
N PRO A 217 0.86 16.03 -28.22
CA PRO A 217 -0.45 16.65 -28.00
C PRO A 217 -1.62 15.70 -28.29
N LEU A 218 -1.54 14.90 -29.36
CA LEU A 218 -2.59 13.94 -29.71
C LEU A 218 -2.73 12.83 -28.67
N LYS A 219 -1.61 12.24 -28.24
CA LYS A 219 -1.58 11.20 -27.19
C LYS A 219 -2.12 11.71 -25.87
N ILE A 220 -1.76 12.94 -25.49
CA ILE A 220 -2.30 13.58 -24.28
C ILE A 220 -3.82 13.76 -24.41
N PHE A 221 -4.31 14.28 -25.53
CA PHE A 221 -5.74 14.48 -25.77
C PHE A 221 -6.55 13.17 -25.71
N VAL A 222 -6.11 12.14 -26.44
CA VAL A 222 -6.75 10.82 -26.43
C VAL A 222 -6.65 10.18 -25.04
N GLY A 223 -5.50 10.31 -24.37
CA GLY A 223 -5.28 9.79 -23.03
C GLY A 223 -6.25 10.38 -22.01
N PHE A 224 -6.50 11.70 -22.06
CA PHE A 224 -7.50 12.34 -21.20
C PHE A 224 -8.94 11.89 -21.50
N ILE A 225 -9.30 11.73 -22.77
CA ILE A 225 -10.62 11.17 -23.15
C ILE A 225 -10.78 9.76 -22.57
N MET A 226 -9.77 8.90 -22.74
CA MET A 226 -9.81 7.53 -22.24
C MET A 226 -9.80 7.48 -20.70
N LEU A 227 -9.06 8.37 -20.04
CA LEU A 227 -9.11 8.54 -18.60
C LEU A 227 -10.53 8.88 -18.14
N PHE A 228 -11.18 9.85 -18.77
CA PHE A 228 -12.55 10.25 -18.43
C PHE A 228 -13.55 9.08 -18.63
N LEU A 229 -13.47 8.38 -19.76
CA LEU A 229 -14.34 7.24 -20.05
C LEU A 229 -14.15 6.07 -19.10
N THR A 230 -12.92 5.87 -18.59
CA THR A 230 -12.60 4.74 -17.69
C THR A 230 -12.81 5.06 -16.21
N MET A 231 -13.14 6.30 -15.84
CA MET A 231 -13.35 6.68 -14.43
C MET A 231 -14.39 5.85 -13.69
N PRO A 232 -15.59 5.55 -14.25
CA PRO A 232 -16.57 4.72 -13.55
C PRO A 232 -16.04 3.33 -13.22
N VAL A 233 -15.32 2.73 -14.16
CA VAL A 233 -14.68 1.41 -13.99
C VAL A 233 -13.56 1.48 -12.94
N PHE A 234 -12.79 2.57 -12.93
CA PHE A 234 -11.76 2.78 -11.92
C PHE A 234 -12.32 2.77 -10.50
N PHE A 235 -13.43 3.49 -10.24
CA PHE A 235 -14.07 3.47 -8.90
C PHE A 235 -14.64 2.10 -8.53
N TYR A 236 -15.19 1.36 -9.50
CA TYR A 236 -15.63 -0.02 -9.29
C TYR A 236 -14.45 -0.94 -8.89
N ILE A 237 -13.31 -0.81 -9.58
CA ILE A 237 -12.10 -1.57 -9.24
C ILE A 237 -11.56 -1.17 -7.87
N LEU A 238 -11.64 0.11 -7.49
CA LEU A 238 -11.25 0.54 -6.14
C LEU A 238 -12.05 -0.20 -5.07
N GLN A 239 -13.38 -0.33 -5.21
CA GLN A 239 -14.20 -1.10 -4.26
C GLN A 239 -13.68 -2.52 -4.08
N ILE A 240 -13.42 -3.23 -5.19
CA ILE A 240 -12.87 -4.59 -5.18
C ILE A 240 -11.51 -4.63 -4.50
N LEU A 241 -10.64 -3.66 -4.78
CA LEU A 241 -9.32 -3.57 -4.17
C LEU A 241 -9.39 -3.35 -2.65
N PHE A 242 -10.32 -2.52 -2.18
CA PHE A 242 -10.53 -2.30 -0.74
C PHE A 242 -11.09 -3.53 -0.03
N GLU A 243 -12.02 -4.26 -0.66
CA GLU A 243 -12.48 -5.54 -0.12
C GLU A 243 -11.33 -6.56 -0.04
N LYS A 244 -10.50 -6.64 -1.10
CA LYS A 244 -9.32 -7.49 -1.11
C LYS A 244 -8.32 -7.13 -0.02
N LEU A 245 -8.11 -5.84 0.28
CA LEU A 245 -7.24 -5.40 1.36
C LEU A 245 -7.61 -6.07 2.69
N LEU A 246 -8.90 -6.07 3.04
CA LEU A 246 -9.39 -6.64 4.29
C LEU A 246 -9.16 -8.15 4.35
N VAL A 247 -9.51 -8.84 3.26
CA VAL A 247 -9.35 -10.29 3.14
C VAL A 247 -7.87 -10.66 3.22
N SER A 248 -7.00 -9.93 2.53
CA SER A 248 -5.55 -10.17 2.55
C SER A 248 -4.93 -9.88 3.92
N MET A 249 -5.36 -8.82 4.62
CA MET A 249 -4.90 -8.58 5.99
C MET A 249 -5.36 -9.69 6.92
N ALA A 250 -6.62 -10.13 6.83
CA ALA A 250 -7.14 -11.23 7.65
C ALA A 250 -6.41 -12.56 7.38
N GLN A 251 -6.16 -12.89 6.11
CA GLN A 251 -5.38 -14.07 5.70
C GLN A 251 -3.94 -14.00 6.20
N LEU A 252 -3.28 -12.83 6.13
CA LEU A 252 -1.94 -12.67 6.68
C LEU A 252 -1.93 -12.89 8.19
N ILE A 253 -2.93 -12.36 8.90
CA ILE A 253 -3.06 -12.55 10.35
C ILE A 253 -3.29 -14.02 10.69
N SER A 254 -4.12 -14.74 9.94
CA SER A 254 -4.38 -16.16 10.17
C SER A 254 -3.14 -17.02 9.91
N LEU A 255 -2.39 -16.72 8.84
CA LEU A 255 -1.09 -17.34 8.56
C LEU A 255 -0.07 -17.05 9.67
N LEU A 256 0.00 -15.82 10.18
CA LEU A 256 0.91 -15.49 11.28
C LEU A 256 0.50 -16.18 12.59
N GLY A 257 -0.80 -16.31 12.85
CA GLY A 257 -1.35 -16.97 14.04
C GLY A 257 -1.42 -18.51 13.98
N GLY A 258 -1.21 -19.11 12.80
CA GLY A 258 -1.32 -20.56 12.56
C GLY A 258 -2.71 -21.15 12.77
N THR A 259 -3.74 -20.38 12.42
CA THR A 259 -5.15 -20.80 12.49
C THR A 259 -5.79 -20.85 11.11
#